data_AF-A0A3N0IVB1-F1
#
_entry.id   AF-A0A3N0IVB1-F1
#
_cell.length_a   1.000
_cell.length_b   1.000
_cell.length_c   1.000
_cell.angle_alpha   90.00
_cell.angle_beta   90.00
_cell.angle_gamma   90.00
#
_symmetry.space_group_name_H-M   'P 1'
#
loop_
_entity.id
_entity.type
_entity.pdbx_description
1 polymer ?
#
loop_
_entity_poly.entity_id
_entity_poly.type
_entity_poly.pdbx_seq_one_letter_code
_entity_poly.pdbx_strand_id
1 'polypeptide(L)'
;MPQTSKKGSFMNVEIAQRLATMRREQGYSQEELAEQLGLSRQAVSKWERAESSPDTGNLIALAKLYGVSIDDLLRIDDEVVDDILFEEKDKDVTAEAQAQEAAVRANEAAVRAAQAAVAAAQARATAEQAQQQIPQPQPQAQAQPQPQQPTQPYYGAPVAPQAPVPPQAPYAPDPYDRHPDRRNRGPWSTFPYPVFCVFAYMVLGFLFGAWHPGWILFLSIPLYYWIAHIIENDPNYRADRR
;
A
#
# COMPACT_ATOMS: atom_id res chain seq x y z
N MET A 1 39.99 11.90 -33.56
CA MET A 1 39.58 12.66 -32.35
C MET A 1 38.33 11.98 -31.81
N PRO A 2 38.32 11.43 -30.58
CA PRO A 2 37.13 10.79 -30.06
C PRO A 2 36.13 11.84 -29.59
N GLN A 3 34.92 11.74 -30.13
CA GLN A 3 33.78 12.59 -29.84
C GLN A 3 33.35 12.36 -28.38
N THR A 4 33.56 13.33 -27.49
CA THR A 4 32.96 13.30 -26.15
C THR A 4 31.48 13.62 -26.27
N SER A 5 30.68 12.56 -26.36
CA SER A 5 29.23 12.59 -26.31
C SER A 5 28.78 13.43 -25.11
N LYS A 6 27.93 14.42 -25.39
CA LYS A 6 27.25 15.29 -24.44
C LYS A 6 26.19 14.46 -23.70
N LYS A 7 26.62 13.51 -22.88
CA LYS A 7 25.76 12.72 -21.99
C LYS A 7 25.31 13.70 -20.90
N GLY A 8 24.03 14.06 -20.87
CA GLY A 8 23.45 14.70 -19.71
C GLY A 8 23.85 13.88 -18.48
N SER A 9 24.48 14.53 -17.50
CA SER A 9 25.06 13.85 -16.34
C SER A 9 23.94 13.26 -15.48
N PHE A 10 23.54 12.04 -15.82
CA PHE A 10 22.72 11.18 -14.97
C PHE A 10 23.63 10.62 -13.88
N MET A 11 23.25 10.82 -12.61
CA MET A 11 23.98 10.31 -11.47
C MET A 11 24.03 8.78 -11.54
N ASN A 12 25.16 8.17 -11.22
CA ASN A 12 25.23 6.71 -11.13
C ASN A 12 24.35 6.26 -9.96
N VAL A 13 23.57 5.19 -10.16
CA VAL A 13 22.67 4.61 -9.16
C VAL A 13 23.41 4.25 -7.88
N GLU A 14 24.64 3.75 -8.00
CA GLU A 14 25.46 3.40 -6.85
C GLU A 14 25.83 4.62 -5.99
N ILE A 15 26.18 5.74 -6.62
CA ILE A 15 26.47 7.01 -5.93
C ILE A 15 25.21 7.55 -5.26
N ALA A 16 24.05 7.45 -5.93
CA ALA A 16 22.76 7.83 -5.39
C ALA A 16 22.40 7.02 -4.13
N GLN A 17 22.63 5.70 -4.18
CA GLN A 17 22.44 4.80 -3.04
C GLN A 17 23.39 5.14 -1.89
N ARG A 18 24.68 5.35 -2.19
CA ARG A 18 25.69 5.76 -1.21
C ARG A 18 25.31 7.06 -0.49
N LEU A 19 24.76 8.02 -1.23
CA LEU A 19 24.26 9.28 -0.67
C LEU A 19 23.12 9.04 0.33
N ALA A 20 22.20 8.14 -0.01
CA ALA A 20 21.12 7.74 0.88
C ALA A 20 21.63 7.00 2.11
N THR A 21 22.65 6.16 1.97
CA THR A 21 23.29 5.43 3.08
C THR A 21 23.95 6.39 4.05
N MET A 22 24.81 7.30 3.57
CA MET A 22 25.43 8.33 4.42
C MET A 22 24.39 9.20 5.15
N ARG A 23 23.28 9.55 4.47
CA ARG A 23 22.18 10.27 5.13
C ARG A 23 21.61 9.46 6.32
N ARG A 24 21.36 8.16 6.13
CA ARG A 24 20.81 7.28 7.18
C ARG A 24 21.80 7.05 8.31
N GLU A 25 23.09 6.91 8.02
CA GLU A 25 24.15 6.77 9.03
C GLU A 25 24.21 7.98 9.96
N GLN A 26 23.95 9.17 9.43
CA GLN A 26 23.84 10.40 10.23
C GLN A 26 22.45 10.60 10.88
N GLY A 27 21.50 9.69 10.65
CA GLY A 27 20.17 9.72 11.24
C GLY A 27 19.23 10.78 10.65
N TYR A 28 19.56 11.38 9.50
CA TYR A 28 18.71 12.39 8.89
C TYR A 28 17.60 11.78 8.05
N SER A 29 16.40 12.37 8.07
CA SER A 29 15.37 12.17 7.06
C SER A 29 15.68 12.96 5.77
N GLN A 30 14.99 12.63 4.66
CA GLN A 30 15.13 13.39 3.41
C GLN A 30 14.70 14.87 3.57
N GLU A 31 13.78 15.15 4.48
CA GLU A 31 13.34 16.52 4.78
C GLU A 31 14.44 17.28 5.53
N GLU A 32 14.97 16.68 6.60
CA GLU A 32 16.01 17.29 7.44
C GLU A 32 17.30 17.53 6.65
N LEU A 33 17.70 16.60 5.79
CA LEU A 33 18.84 16.80 4.88
C LEU A 33 18.59 17.97 3.92
N ALA A 34 17.37 18.08 3.39
CA ALA A 34 17.02 19.17 2.49
C ALA A 34 17.03 20.52 3.22
N GLU A 35 16.53 20.58 4.45
CA GLU A 35 16.57 21.78 5.30
C GLU A 35 18.01 22.20 5.62
N GLN A 36 18.88 21.26 6.01
CA GLN A 36 20.31 21.51 6.26
C GLN A 36 21.03 22.11 5.05
N LEU A 37 20.66 21.67 3.85
CA LEU A 37 21.25 22.12 2.60
C LEU A 37 20.55 23.33 1.97
N GLY A 38 19.42 23.78 2.52
CA GLY A 38 18.61 24.87 1.97
C GLY A 38 17.91 24.51 0.66
N LEU A 39 17.51 23.26 0.51
CA LEU A 39 16.94 22.67 -0.71
C LEU A 39 15.51 22.15 -0.48
N SER A 40 14.85 21.79 -1.57
CA SER A 40 13.59 21.03 -1.47
C SER A 40 13.86 19.55 -1.22
N ARG A 41 13.04 18.92 -0.39
CA ARG A 41 13.00 17.45 -0.22
C ARG A 41 12.91 16.69 -1.55
N GLN A 42 12.22 17.26 -2.54
CA GLN A 42 12.12 16.66 -3.87
C GLN A 42 13.48 16.58 -4.59
N ALA A 43 14.38 17.55 -4.37
CA ALA A 43 15.72 17.51 -4.95
C ALA A 43 16.53 16.34 -4.37
N VAL A 44 16.57 16.22 -3.05
CA VAL A 44 17.22 15.11 -2.34
C VAL A 44 16.65 13.76 -2.79
N SER A 45 15.33 13.64 -2.87
CA SER A 45 14.66 12.41 -3.32
C SER A 45 14.97 12.04 -4.78
N LYS A 46 15.24 13.02 -5.65
CA LYS A 46 15.65 12.74 -7.03
C LYS A 46 17.12 12.31 -7.10
N TRP A 47 17.98 12.89 -6.27
CA TRP A 47 19.39 12.48 -6.18
C TRP A 47 19.52 11.05 -5.67
N GLU A 48 18.83 10.70 -4.58
CA GLU A 48 18.85 9.35 -4.01
C GLU A 48 18.22 8.29 -4.93
N ARG A 49 17.42 8.70 -5.92
CA ARG A 49 16.84 7.80 -6.95
C ARG A 49 17.56 7.86 -8.29
N ALA A 50 18.72 8.53 -8.35
CA ALA A 50 19.50 8.73 -9.58
C ALA A 50 18.73 9.41 -10.73
N GLU A 51 17.62 10.10 -10.43
CA GLU A 51 16.80 10.81 -11.43
C GLU A 51 17.43 12.14 -11.83
N SER A 52 18.30 12.70 -10.98
CA SER A 52 19.09 13.90 -11.25
C SER A 52 20.39 13.87 -10.47
N SER A 53 21.38 14.65 -10.90
CA SER A 53 22.64 14.83 -10.17
C SER A 53 22.61 16.11 -9.32
N PRO A 54 23.18 16.10 -8.10
CA PRO A 54 23.46 17.32 -7.37
C PRO A 54 24.44 18.18 -8.18
N ASP A 55 24.24 19.49 -8.19
CA ASP A 55 25.22 20.40 -8.76
C ASP A 55 26.51 20.44 -7.90
N THR A 56 27.56 21.06 -8.44
CA THR A 56 28.84 21.15 -7.75
C THR A 56 28.75 21.82 -6.37
N GLY A 57 27.88 22.82 -6.21
CA GLY A 57 27.69 23.49 -4.93
C GLY A 57 27.07 22.56 -3.89
N ASN A 58 26.07 21.80 -4.31
CA ASN A 58 25.39 20.80 -3.50
C ASN A 58 26.31 19.62 -3.16
N LEU A 59 27.18 19.18 -4.07
CA LEU A 59 28.21 18.18 -3.78
C LEU A 59 29.20 18.68 -2.72
N ILE A 60 29.63 19.93 -2.79
CA ILE A 60 30.50 20.54 -1.77
C ILE A 60 29.78 20.59 -0.42
N ALA A 61 28.50 20.96 -0.41
CA ALA A 61 27.71 21.05 0.82
C ALA A 61 27.52 19.67 1.46
N LEU A 62 27.20 18.65 0.65
CA LEU A 62 27.10 17.25 1.09
C LEU A 62 28.43 16.73 1.64
N ALA A 63 29.54 16.96 0.95
CA ALA A 63 30.87 16.57 1.41
C ALA A 63 31.21 17.20 2.77
N LYS A 64 30.89 18.48 2.96
CA LYS A 64 31.07 19.18 4.24
C LYS A 64 30.16 18.64 5.35
N LEU A 65 28.90 18.37 5.04
CA LEU A 65 27.93 17.83 5.99
C LEU A 65 28.35 16.42 6.45
N TYR A 66 28.79 15.59 5.50
CA TYR A 66 29.21 14.23 5.77
C TYR A 66 30.64 14.10 6.31
N GLY A 67 31.44 15.17 6.24
CA GLY A 67 32.83 15.15 6.68
C GLY A 67 33.76 14.31 5.78
N VAL A 68 33.38 14.11 4.51
CA VAL A 68 34.12 13.31 3.52
C VAL A 68 34.62 14.18 2.38
N SER A 69 35.56 13.67 1.57
CA SER A 69 35.94 14.36 0.35
C SER A 69 34.87 14.17 -0.75
N ILE A 70 34.85 15.06 -1.74
CA ILE A 70 33.95 14.91 -2.90
C ILE A 70 34.31 13.65 -3.69
N ASP A 71 35.60 13.28 -3.72
CA ASP A 71 36.05 12.05 -4.37
C ASP A 71 35.47 10.81 -3.68
N ASP A 72 35.55 10.77 -2.34
CA ASP A 72 34.94 9.70 -1.54
C ASP A 72 33.42 9.64 -1.70
N LEU A 73 32.76 10.80 -1.84
CA LEU A 73 31.32 10.91 -2.07
C LEU A 73 30.91 10.30 -3.42
N LEU A 74 31.77 10.41 -4.42
CA LEU A 74 31.53 9.95 -5.80
C LEU A 74 32.20 8.61 -6.12
N ARG A 75 32.90 8.01 -5.16
CA ARG A 75 33.60 6.74 -5.34
C ARG A 75 32.60 5.60 -5.50
N ILE A 76 32.83 4.81 -6.52
CA ILE A 76 32.11 3.56 -6.84
C ILE A 76 32.97 2.46 -6.22
N ASP A 77 32.46 1.83 -5.17
CA ASP A 77 33.15 0.80 -4.42
C ASP A 77 32.39 -0.50 -4.62
N ASP A 78 33.04 -1.52 -5.19
CA ASP A 78 32.43 -2.80 -5.56
C ASP A 78 31.87 -3.61 -4.36
N GLU A 79 31.95 -3.10 -3.12
CA GLU A 79 31.74 -3.86 -1.87
C GLU A 79 30.48 -3.49 -1.05
N VAL A 80 29.73 -2.42 -1.37
CA VAL A 80 28.62 -1.90 -0.49
C VAL A 80 27.25 -2.56 -0.75
N VAL A 81 27.21 -3.79 -1.25
CA VAL A 81 25.95 -4.48 -1.61
C VAL A 81 25.35 -5.29 -0.44
N ASP A 82 26.15 -5.65 0.57
CA ASP A 82 25.74 -6.68 1.54
C ASP A 82 24.79 -6.20 2.64
N ASP A 83 24.93 -4.96 3.13
CA ASP A 83 24.15 -4.50 4.29
C ASP A 83 22.69 -4.13 3.95
N ILE A 84 22.39 -3.74 2.70
CA ILE A 84 21.03 -3.35 2.28
C ILE A 84 20.16 -4.59 1.98
N LEU A 85 20.77 -5.74 1.67
CA LEU A 85 20.05 -6.98 1.44
C LEU A 85 19.31 -7.49 2.70
N PHE A 86 19.72 -7.05 3.89
CA PHE A 86 19.08 -7.43 5.16
C PHE A 86 17.77 -6.68 5.41
N GLU A 87 17.70 -5.36 5.13
CA GLU A 87 16.49 -4.56 5.37
C GLU A 87 15.34 -4.84 4.39
N GLU A 88 15.63 -5.25 3.15
CA GLU A 88 14.60 -5.60 2.17
C GLU A 88 13.96 -6.96 2.48
N LYS A 89 14.78 -7.93 2.91
CA LYS A 89 14.34 -9.27 3.29
C LYS A 89 13.43 -9.27 4.52
N ASP A 90 13.72 -8.42 5.51
CA ASP A 90 12.88 -8.31 6.71
C ASP A 90 11.49 -7.72 6.39
N LYS A 91 11.38 -6.83 5.41
CA LYS A 91 10.08 -6.27 4.97
C LYS A 91 9.24 -7.30 4.22
N ASP A 92 9.86 -8.09 3.35
CA ASP A 92 9.17 -9.14 2.60
C ASP A 92 8.71 -10.27 3.54
N VAL A 93 9.56 -10.69 4.48
CA VAL A 93 9.20 -11.68 5.51
C VAL A 93 8.04 -11.18 6.39
N THR A 94 8.03 -9.89 6.74
CA THR A 94 6.95 -9.31 7.56
C THR A 94 5.64 -9.16 6.76
N ALA A 95 5.71 -8.80 5.48
CA ALA A 95 4.54 -8.68 4.61
C ALA A 95 3.92 -10.04 4.29
N GLU A 96 4.74 -11.07 4.04
CA GLU A 96 4.27 -12.45 3.83
C GLU A 96 3.63 -13.03 5.10
N ALA A 97 4.23 -12.81 6.27
CA ALA A 97 3.66 -13.23 7.55
C ALA A 97 2.31 -12.55 7.84
N GLN A 98 2.19 -11.23 7.58
CA GLN A 98 0.94 -10.50 7.72
C GLN A 98 -0.14 -10.98 6.74
N ALA A 99 0.23 -11.30 5.49
CA ALA A 99 -0.69 -11.83 4.49
C ALA A 99 -1.20 -13.23 4.86
N GLN A 100 -0.32 -14.10 5.39
CA GLN A 100 -0.71 -15.42 5.87
C GLN A 100 -1.60 -15.34 7.11
N GLU A 101 -1.31 -14.46 8.06
CA GLU A 101 -2.18 -14.25 9.23
C GLU A 101 -3.57 -13.74 8.83
N ALA A 102 -3.65 -12.81 7.87
CA ALA A 102 -4.91 -12.31 7.34
C ALA A 102 -5.72 -13.42 6.64
N ALA A 103 -5.06 -14.31 5.90
CA ALA A 103 -5.69 -15.44 5.23
C ALA A 103 -6.24 -16.47 6.23
N VAL A 104 -5.49 -16.78 7.29
CA VAL A 104 -5.95 -17.69 8.37
C VAL A 104 -7.19 -17.11 9.07
N ARG A 105 -7.16 -15.82 9.43
CA ARG A 105 -8.29 -15.13 10.05
C ARG A 105 -9.54 -15.14 9.17
N ALA A 106 -9.38 -14.98 7.85
CA ALA A 106 -10.49 -15.04 6.90
C ALA A 106 -11.10 -16.45 6.83
N ASN A 107 -10.27 -17.49 6.82
CA ASN A 107 -10.72 -18.88 6.82
C ASN A 107 -11.47 -19.23 8.12
N GLU A 108 -10.94 -18.83 9.27
CA GLU A 108 -11.59 -19.03 10.57
C GLU A 108 -12.96 -18.33 10.67
N ALA A 109 -13.08 -17.12 10.11
CA ALA A 109 -14.36 -16.40 10.04
C ALA A 109 -15.38 -17.12 9.15
N ALA A 110 -14.94 -17.67 8.02
CA ALA A 110 -15.78 -18.46 7.12
C ALA A 110 -16.27 -19.75 7.80
N VAL A 111 -15.40 -20.46 8.51
CA VAL A 111 -15.76 -21.66 9.29
C VAL A 111 -16.78 -21.33 10.38
N ARG A 112 -16.60 -20.23 11.11
CA ARG A 112 -17.55 -19.78 12.14
C ARG A 112 -18.93 -19.47 11.54
N ALA A 113 -18.97 -18.81 10.39
CA ALA A 113 -20.22 -18.51 9.69
C ALA A 113 -20.93 -19.80 9.25
N ALA A 114 -20.19 -20.78 8.74
CA ALA A 114 -20.75 -22.09 8.35
C ALA A 114 -21.33 -22.85 9.56
N GLN A 115 -20.60 -22.89 10.69
CA GLN A 115 -21.08 -23.53 11.92
C GLN A 115 -22.34 -22.85 12.47
N ALA A 116 -22.41 -21.51 12.42
CA ALA A 116 -23.59 -20.77 12.83
C ALA A 116 -24.82 -21.09 11.95
N ALA A 117 -24.61 -21.26 10.63
CA ALA A 117 -25.67 -21.66 9.71
C ALA A 117 -26.20 -23.08 10.00
N VAL A 118 -25.30 -24.02 10.31
CA VAL A 118 -25.67 -25.40 10.70
C VAL A 118 -26.44 -25.41 12.02
N ALA A 119 -25.99 -24.64 13.03
CA ALA A 119 -26.70 -24.52 14.31
C ALA A 119 -28.10 -23.94 14.13
N ALA A 120 -28.25 -22.92 13.27
CA ALA A 120 -29.55 -22.34 12.94
C ALA A 120 -30.48 -23.35 12.23
N ALA A 121 -29.95 -24.20 11.35
CA ALA A 121 -30.72 -25.25 10.69
C ALA A 121 -31.19 -26.34 11.67
N GLN A 122 -30.32 -26.78 12.59
CA GLN A 122 -30.67 -27.75 13.64
C GLN A 122 -31.70 -27.20 14.62
N ALA A 123 -31.61 -25.92 14.99
CA ALA A 123 -32.59 -25.26 15.84
C ALA A 123 -33.98 -25.22 15.18
N ARG A 124 -34.05 -24.97 13.86
CA ARG A 124 -35.29 -25.03 13.09
C ARG A 124 -35.87 -26.45 13.05
N ALA A 125 -35.06 -27.46 12.78
CA ALA A 125 -35.50 -28.86 12.76
C ALA A 125 -36.01 -29.34 14.14
N THR A 126 -35.35 -28.92 15.23
CA THR A 126 -35.80 -29.22 16.60
C THR A 126 -37.14 -28.54 16.90
N ALA A 127 -37.34 -27.29 16.44
CA ALA A 127 -38.61 -26.58 16.61
C ALA A 127 -39.76 -27.23 15.82
N GLU A 128 -39.48 -27.75 14.62
CA GLU A 128 -40.45 -28.50 13.80
C GLU A 128 -40.81 -29.85 14.45
N GLN A 129 -39.85 -30.56 15.05
CA GLN A 129 -40.12 -31.79 15.80
C GLN A 129 -40.95 -31.53 17.06
N ALA A 130 -40.68 -30.43 17.78
CA ALA A 130 -41.47 -30.02 18.95
C ALA A 130 -42.94 -29.69 18.60
N GLN A 131 -43.20 -29.19 17.38
CA GLN A 131 -44.56 -28.97 16.90
C GLN A 131 -45.31 -30.26 16.51
N GLN A 132 -44.62 -31.38 16.26
CA GLN A 132 -45.25 -32.68 16.00
C GLN A 132 -45.60 -33.43 17.30
N GLN A 133 -44.96 -33.09 18.42
CA GLN A 133 -45.33 -33.54 19.75
C GLN A 133 -46.28 -32.52 20.42
N ILE A 134 -47.49 -32.37 19.89
CA ILE A 134 -48.59 -31.69 20.59
C ILE A 134 -49.37 -32.77 21.37
N PRO A 135 -49.33 -32.80 22.71
CA PRO A 135 -50.27 -33.60 23.49
C PRO A 135 -51.70 -33.09 23.27
N GLN A 136 -52.68 -33.99 23.18
CA GLN A 136 -54.10 -33.64 23.02
C GLN A 136 -54.57 -32.67 24.12
N PRO A 137 -55.44 -31.68 23.81
CA PRO A 137 -55.98 -30.77 24.80
C PRO A 137 -56.96 -31.50 25.75
N GLN A 138 -56.64 -31.56 27.04
CA GLN A 138 -57.60 -31.91 28.08
C GLN A 138 -58.64 -30.80 28.26
N PRO A 139 -59.94 -31.11 28.47
CA PRO A 139 -60.95 -30.08 28.65
C PRO A 139 -60.91 -29.50 30.07
N GLN A 140 -60.80 -28.17 30.11
CA GLN A 140 -61.34 -27.26 31.13
C GLN A 140 -60.72 -27.32 32.54
N ALA A 141 -59.76 -26.41 32.78
CA ALA A 141 -59.73 -25.65 34.02
C ALA A 141 -60.01 -24.18 33.67
N GLN A 142 -61.07 -23.66 34.29
CA GLN A 142 -61.57 -22.30 34.13
C GLN A 142 -60.46 -21.27 34.40
N ALA A 143 -60.34 -20.28 33.52
CA ALA A 143 -59.45 -19.14 33.72
C ALA A 143 -59.87 -18.37 34.98
N GLN A 144 -59.13 -18.56 36.07
CA GLN A 144 -59.11 -17.58 37.15
C GLN A 144 -58.41 -16.33 36.62
N PRO A 145 -58.98 -15.11 36.80
CA PRO A 145 -58.29 -13.89 36.42
C PRO A 145 -57.04 -13.76 37.29
N GLN A 146 -55.87 -14.01 36.70
CA GLN A 146 -54.61 -13.65 37.33
C GLN A 146 -54.59 -12.12 37.51
N PRO A 147 -54.29 -11.60 38.71
CA PRO A 147 -54.17 -10.16 38.92
C PRO A 147 -53.09 -9.64 37.97
N GLN A 148 -53.44 -8.59 37.22
CA GLN A 148 -52.50 -7.84 36.41
C GLN A 148 -51.31 -7.46 37.29
N GLN A 149 -50.17 -8.11 37.09
CA GLN A 149 -48.92 -7.61 37.66
C GLN A 149 -48.70 -6.23 37.03
N PRO A 150 -48.53 -5.18 37.84
CA PRO A 150 -48.26 -3.86 37.31
C PRO A 150 -47.01 -3.96 36.44
N THR A 151 -47.12 -3.47 35.21
CA THR A 151 -45.98 -3.27 34.31
C THR A 151 -44.95 -2.46 35.08
N GLN A 152 -43.93 -3.14 35.58
CA GLN A 152 -42.74 -2.48 36.12
C GLN A 152 -42.13 -1.72 34.93
N PRO A 153 -42.07 -0.38 34.97
CA PRO A 153 -41.28 0.33 33.98
C PRO A 153 -39.85 -0.20 34.11
N TYR A 154 -39.30 -0.61 32.97
CA TYR A 154 -37.92 -1.06 32.87
C TYR A 154 -37.01 0.04 33.47
N TYR A 155 -36.55 -0.18 34.71
CA TYR A 155 -35.52 0.66 35.31
C TYR A 155 -34.22 0.30 34.60
N GLY A 156 -33.78 1.20 33.71
CA GLY A 156 -32.40 1.19 33.24
C GLY A 156 -31.46 1.22 34.43
N ALA A 157 -30.30 0.56 34.30
CA ALA A 157 -29.23 0.67 35.29
C ALA A 157 -28.99 2.16 35.61
N PRO A 158 -28.70 2.53 36.88
CA PRO A 158 -28.45 3.93 37.24
C PRO A 158 -27.27 4.43 36.41
N VAL A 159 -27.55 5.31 35.46
CA VAL A 159 -26.52 6.07 34.75
C VAL A 159 -25.93 6.99 35.81
N ALA A 160 -24.68 6.76 36.21
CA ALA A 160 -23.96 7.66 37.09
C ALA A 160 -24.09 9.10 36.53
N PRO A 161 -24.28 10.13 37.37
CA PRO A 161 -24.42 11.50 36.90
C PRO A 161 -23.20 11.86 36.04
N GLN A 162 -23.42 11.96 34.74
CA GLN A 162 -22.40 12.40 33.81
C GLN A 162 -22.14 13.87 34.12
N ALA A 163 -20.89 14.19 34.48
CA ALA A 163 -20.47 15.57 34.64
C ALA A 163 -20.82 16.36 33.36
N PRO A 164 -21.21 17.64 33.45
CA PRO A 164 -21.51 18.45 32.27
C PRO A 164 -20.35 18.34 31.29
N VAL A 165 -20.64 17.89 30.06
CA VAL A 165 -19.63 17.81 29.03
C VAL A 165 -19.11 19.24 28.78
N PRO A 166 -17.80 19.52 28.96
CA PRO A 166 -17.29 20.83 28.61
C PRO A 166 -17.51 21.06 27.10
N PRO A 167 -17.78 22.31 26.68
CA PRO A 167 -17.94 22.62 25.27
C PRO A 167 -16.70 22.14 24.50
N GLN A 168 -16.90 21.33 23.47
CA GLN A 168 -15.80 20.79 22.67
C GLN A 168 -15.06 21.97 22.02
N ALA A 169 -13.77 22.10 22.35
CA ALA A 169 -12.90 23.04 21.66
C ALA A 169 -12.89 22.68 20.16
N PRO A 170 -12.83 23.68 19.24
CA PRO A 170 -12.69 23.41 17.82
C PRO A 170 -11.57 22.38 17.59
N TYR A 171 -11.90 21.26 16.93
CA TYR A 171 -10.95 20.20 16.63
C TYR A 171 -9.75 20.81 15.89
N ALA A 172 -8.59 20.83 16.53
CA ALA A 172 -7.35 21.21 15.85
C ALA A 172 -7.04 20.12 14.82
N PRO A 173 -6.76 20.46 13.56
CA PRO A 173 -6.41 19.46 12.55
C PRO A 173 -5.20 18.65 13.02
N ASP A 174 -5.30 17.32 12.95
CA ASP A 174 -4.24 16.41 13.38
C ASP A 174 -2.99 16.64 12.51
N PRO A 175 -1.83 17.02 13.09
CA PRO A 175 -0.63 17.31 12.31
C PRO A 175 -0.08 16.10 11.53
N TYR A 176 -0.60 14.90 11.79
CA TYR A 176 -0.22 13.67 11.10
C TYR A 176 -1.19 13.23 9.99
N ASP A 177 -2.27 13.97 9.71
CA ASP A 177 -3.19 13.73 8.58
C ASP A 177 -2.61 14.19 7.22
N ARG A 178 -1.30 14.03 7.01
CA ARG A 178 -0.67 14.18 5.69
C ARG A 178 -0.61 12.80 5.05
N HIS A 179 -1.72 12.36 4.47
CA HIS A 179 -1.67 11.27 3.49
C HIS A 179 -0.68 11.66 2.38
N PRO A 180 0.39 10.87 2.12
CA PRO A 180 1.29 11.15 1.03
C PRO A 180 0.48 11.17 -0.27
N ASP A 181 0.65 12.23 -1.06
CA ASP A 181 0.01 12.42 -2.35
C ASP A 181 0.02 11.09 -3.12
N ARG A 182 -1.17 10.52 -3.33
CA ARG A 182 -1.34 9.41 -4.27
C ARG A 182 -0.93 9.95 -5.62
N ARG A 183 0.32 9.73 -6.04
CA ARG A 183 0.81 10.10 -7.37
C ARG A 183 -0.18 9.51 -8.37
N ASN A 184 -0.98 10.36 -8.99
CA ASN A 184 -1.91 9.96 -10.05
C ASN A 184 -1.06 9.38 -11.19
N ARG A 185 -0.92 8.05 -11.22
CA ARG A 185 -0.27 7.35 -12.33
C ARG A 185 -1.04 7.71 -13.60
N GLY A 186 -0.33 8.04 -14.67
CA GLY A 186 -1.01 8.39 -15.91
C GLY A 186 -1.82 7.20 -16.47
N PRO A 187 -2.76 7.47 -17.39
CA PRO A 187 -3.63 6.47 -17.98
C PRO A 187 -2.84 5.48 -18.84
N TRP A 188 -1.62 5.80 -19.26
CA TRP A 188 -0.78 4.91 -20.07
C TRP A 188 -0.06 3.88 -19.22
N SER A 189 0.42 4.25 -18.02
CA SER A 189 0.98 3.30 -17.05
C SER A 189 -0.07 2.42 -16.35
N THR A 190 -1.35 2.79 -16.46
CA THR A 190 -2.48 2.07 -15.84
C THR A 190 -3.13 1.07 -16.80
N PHE A 191 -2.88 1.19 -18.10
CA PHE A 191 -3.44 0.28 -19.10
C PHE A 191 -2.82 -1.14 -18.98
N PRO A 192 -3.64 -2.22 -18.92
CA PRO A 192 -3.16 -3.59 -18.70
C PRO A 192 -2.55 -4.19 -19.98
N TYR A 193 -1.48 -3.58 -20.50
CA TYR A 193 -0.80 -3.97 -21.73
C TYR A 193 -0.29 -5.43 -21.74
N PRO A 194 0.26 -6.00 -20.65
CA PRO A 194 0.66 -7.41 -20.62
C PRO A 194 -0.51 -8.37 -20.86
N VAL A 195 -1.70 -8.05 -20.34
CA VAL A 195 -2.91 -8.85 -20.56
C VAL A 195 -3.33 -8.80 -22.02
N PHE A 196 -3.21 -7.63 -22.66
CA PHE A 196 -3.45 -7.47 -24.09
C PHE A 196 -2.44 -8.28 -24.94
N CYS A 197 -1.16 -8.27 -24.59
CA CYS A 197 -0.13 -9.08 -25.28
C CYS A 197 -0.41 -10.58 -25.18
N VAL A 198 -0.82 -11.07 -24.00
CA VAL A 198 -1.18 -12.48 -23.81
C VAL A 198 -2.39 -12.85 -24.67
N PHE A 199 -3.42 -12.01 -24.70
CA PHE A 199 -4.59 -12.24 -25.54
C PHE A 199 -4.23 -12.25 -27.04
N ALA A 200 -3.45 -11.27 -27.50
CA ALA A 200 -2.97 -11.21 -28.88
C ALA A 200 -2.10 -12.42 -29.26
N TYR A 201 -1.25 -12.88 -28.34
CA TYR A 201 -0.43 -14.08 -28.52
C TYR A 201 -1.29 -15.35 -28.66
N MET A 202 -2.33 -15.51 -27.82
CA MET A 202 -3.25 -16.65 -27.93
C MET A 202 -4.00 -16.63 -29.27
N VAL A 203 -4.49 -15.47 -29.70
CA VAL A 203 -5.19 -15.33 -30.98
C VAL A 203 -4.26 -15.66 -32.16
N LEU A 204 -3.01 -15.19 -32.13
CA LEU A 204 -2.03 -15.45 -33.18
C LEU A 204 -1.58 -16.93 -33.23
N GLY A 205 -1.45 -17.57 -32.06
CA GLY A 205 -1.14 -18.99 -31.95
C GLY A 205 -2.27 -19.89 -32.46
N PHE A 206 -3.52 -19.59 -32.09
CA PHE A 206 -4.67 -20.40 -32.49
C PHE A 206 -5.12 -20.20 -33.94
N LEU A 207 -5.03 -18.98 -34.48
CA LEU A 207 -5.48 -18.68 -35.85
C LEU A 207 -4.42 -18.94 -36.91
N PHE A 208 -3.13 -18.73 -36.59
CA PHE A 208 -2.05 -18.75 -37.57
C PHE A 208 -0.96 -19.79 -37.26
N GLY A 209 -1.09 -20.58 -36.19
CA GLY A 209 -0.08 -21.56 -35.79
C GLY A 209 1.27 -20.93 -35.41
N ALA A 210 1.29 -19.62 -35.19
CA ALA A 210 2.48 -18.79 -35.05
C ALA A 210 3.02 -18.77 -33.61
N TRP A 211 3.12 -19.95 -33.00
CA TRP A 211 3.59 -20.13 -31.61
C TRP A 211 5.03 -19.67 -31.42
N HIS A 212 5.86 -19.89 -32.45
CA HIS A 212 7.30 -19.67 -32.41
C HIS A 212 7.80 -18.28 -32.83
N PRO A 213 7.09 -17.48 -33.64
CA PRO A 213 7.40 -16.05 -33.79
C PRO A 213 6.62 -15.14 -32.82
N GLY A 214 5.59 -15.66 -32.13
CA GLY A 214 4.72 -14.84 -31.27
C GLY A 214 5.39 -14.30 -29.99
N TRP A 215 6.52 -14.86 -29.54
CA TRP A 215 7.28 -14.37 -28.38
C TRP A 215 7.78 -12.92 -28.55
N ILE A 216 7.87 -12.42 -29.78
CA ILE A 216 8.24 -11.03 -30.08
C ILE A 216 7.24 -10.05 -29.43
N LEU A 217 5.98 -10.44 -29.21
CA LEU A 217 4.98 -9.64 -28.48
C LEU A 217 5.31 -9.43 -27.00
N PHE A 218 6.12 -10.30 -26.39
CA PHE A 218 6.54 -10.11 -25.01
C PHE A 218 7.74 -9.17 -24.90
N LEU A 219 8.56 -9.08 -25.96
CA LEU A 219 9.64 -8.10 -26.04
C LEU A 219 9.15 -6.66 -26.21
N SER A 220 7.90 -6.45 -26.63
CA SER A 220 7.31 -5.12 -26.67
C SER A 220 6.88 -4.61 -25.29
N ILE A 221 6.82 -5.46 -24.25
CA ILE A 221 6.40 -5.05 -22.91
C ILE A 221 7.39 -4.05 -22.28
N PRO A 222 8.71 -4.30 -22.24
CA PRO A 222 9.67 -3.31 -21.76
C PRO A 222 9.65 -2.02 -22.59
N LEU A 223 9.50 -2.13 -23.92
CA LEU A 223 9.47 -0.99 -24.83
C LEU A 223 8.22 -0.12 -24.62
N TYR A 224 7.05 -0.74 -24.42
CA TYR A 224 5.79 -0.06 -24.16
C TYR A 224 5.87 0.78 -22.88
N TYR A 225 6.31 0.19 -21.77
CA TYR A 225 6.42 0.90 -20.50
C TYR A 225 7.52 1.96 -20.52
N TRP A 226 8.61 1.74 -21.27
CA TRP A 226 9.63 2.76 -21.51
C TRP A 226 9.08 3.97 -22.27
N ILE A 227 8.30 3.75 -23.34
CA ILE A 227 7.64 4.84 -24.10
C ILE A 227 6.58 5.54 -23.25
N ALA A 228 5.74 4.79 -22.54
CA ALA A 228 4.72 5.35 -21.65
C ALA A 228 5.36 6.23 -20.57
N HIS A 229 6.49 5.80 -20.00
CA HIS A 229 7.25 6.58 -19.03
C HIS A 229 7.81 7.88 -19.62
N ILE A 230 8.30 7.87 -20.86
CA ILE A 230 8.79 9.06 -21.55
C ILE A 230 7.67 10.07 -21.78
N ILE A 231 6.52 9.63 -22.29
CA ILE A 231 5.38 10.50 -22.59
C ILE A 231 4.77 11.07 -21.29
N GLU A 232 4.65 10.27 -20.23
CA GLU A 232 4.11 10.72 -18.94
C GLU A 232 5.06 11.68 -18.18
N ASN A 233 6.33 11.71 -18.54
CA ASN A 233 7.33 12.62 -18.00
C ASN A 233 7.54 13.89 -18.83
N ASP A 234 6.97 13.98 -20.04
CA ASP A 234 7.03 15.20 -20.85
C ASP A 234 6.21 16.32 -20.19
N PRO A 235 6.79 17.51 -19.92
CA PRO A 235 6.08 18.64 -19.34
C PRO A 235 4.87 19.11 -20.16
N ASN A 236 4.88 18.95 -21.49
CA ASN A 236 3.73 19.32 -22.34
C ASN A 236 2.52 18.40 -22.13
N TYR A 237 2.75 17.10 -21.92
CA TYR A 237 1.67 16.14 -21.66
C TYR A 237 0.98 16.37 -20.30
N ARG A 238 1.71 16.93 -19.32
CA ARG A 238 1.16 17.30 -18.01
C ARG A 238 0.41 18.63 -18.01
N ALA A 239 0.76 19.56 -18.91
CA ALA A 239 0.12 20.86 -19.02
C ALA A 239 -1.31 20.78 -19.57
N ASP A 240 -1.54 19.86 -20.51
CA ASP A 240 -2.84 19.66 -21.18
C ASP A 240 -3.90 18.93 -20.30
N ARG A 241 -3.51 18.52 -19.09
CA ARG A 241 -4.37 17.82 -18.12
C ARG A 241 -4.65 18.60 -16.83
N ARG A 242 -4.34 19.90 -16.78
CA ARG A 242 -4.73 20.80 -15.67
C ARG A 242 -5.99 21.57 -15.97
#